data_AF-A0A2U0AGN7-F1
#
_entry.id   AF-A0A2U0AGN7-F1
#
_cell.length_a   1.000
_cell.length_b   1.000
_cell.length_c   1.000
_cell.angle_alpha   90.00
_cell.angle_beta   90.00
_cell.angle_gamma   90.00
#
_symmetry.space_group_name_H-M   'P 1'
#
loop_
_entity.id
_entity.type
_entity.pdbx_description
1 polymer ?
#
loop_
_entity_poly.entity_id
_entity_poly.type
_entity_poly.pdbx_seq_one_letter_code
_entity_poly.pdbx_strand_id
1 'polypeptide(L)'
;MANTLNLPDIVGDVYKLLEPLEPADRAKVVKSALMLLGDESDSLGASTAVNSSSGGGDSGSFGTKATRWMNQNGIDESAIGEIFHKDGEEVEIIVNDVPGDGKRGKSQNCYLLSGIRSFLQSDEAKFSESEAVSLCKHMGCHDGPNHAKTRDNFGNLVAGTKASGYTLPAPGLRAAAELVKKMAPSA
;
A
#
# COMPACT_ATOMS: atom_id res chain seq x y z
N MET A 1 16.15 -50.39 -9.15
CA MET A 1 16.04 -49.66 -10.43
C MET A 1 15.26 -48.39 -10.13
N ALA A 2 15.90 -47.22 -10.17
CA ALA A 2 15.22 -45.97 -9.88
C ALA A 2 14.32 -45.62 -11.08
N ASN A 3 13.01 -45.58 -10.86
CA ASN A 3 12.03 -45.20 -11.87
C ASN A 3 12.14 -43.68 -12.03
N THR A 4 12.85 -43.21 -13.06
CA THR A 4 12.97 -41.78 -13.35
C THR A 4 11.63 -41.32 -13.93
N LEU A 5 10.78 -40.75 -13.09
CA LEU A 5 9.51 -40.18 -13.53
C LEU A 5 9.80 -38.95 -14.39
N ASN A 6 9.31 -38.94 -15.63
CA ASN A 6 9.42 -37.80 -16.53
C ASN A 6 8.43 -36.72 -16.11
N LEU A 7 8.94 -35.51 -15.83
CA LEU A 7 8.13 -34.37 -15.41
C LEU A 7 6.99 -34.03 -16.41
N PRO A 8 7.19 -34.05 -17.75
CA PRO A 8 6.11 -33.76 -18.69
C PRO A 8 4.95 -34.75 -18.62
N ASP A 9 5.24 -36.04 -18.37
CA ASP A 9 4.22 -37.09 -18.29
C ASP A 9 3.37 -36.90 -17.02
N ILE A 10 4.01 -36.56 -15.89
CA ILE A 10 3.32 -36.25 -14.63
C ILE A 10 2.40 -35.04 -14.79
N VAL A 11 2.88 -33.96 -15.42
CA VAL A 11 2.08 -32.75 -15.66
C VAL A 11 0.87 -33.08 -16.54
N GLY A 12 1.06 -33.90 -17.58
CA GLY A 12 -0.03 -34.36 -18.45
C GLY A 12 -1.10 -35.15 -17.70
N ASP A 13 -0.70 -35.99 -16.74
CA ASP A 13 -1.65 -36.78 -15.95
C ASP A 13 -2.36 -35.94 -14.88
N VAL A 14 -1.68 -34.97 -14.26
CA VAL A 14 -2.32 -34.00 -13.35
C VAL A 14 -3.34 -33.14 -14.10
N TYR A 15 -3.03 -32.72 -15.34
CA TYR A 15 -3.97 -31.97 -16.17
C TYR A 15 -5.26 -32.75 -16.44
N LYS A 16 -5.16 -34.03 -16.85
CA LYS A 16 -6.34 -34.88 -17.11
C LYS A 16 -7.24 -35.05 -15.87
N LEU A 17 -6.65 -35.07 -14.68
CA LEU A 17 -7.40 -35.17 -13.42
C LEU A 17 -8.12 -33.86 -13.04
N LEU A 18 -7.58 -32.72 -13.44
CA LEU A 18 -8.13 -31.40 -13.14
C LEU A 18 -9.08 -30.86 -14.23
N GLU A 19 -8.94 -31.34 -15.47
CA GLU A 19 -9.77 -30.94 -16.63
C GLU A 19 -11.29 -31.01 -16.39
N PRO A 20 -11.87 -32.04 -15.72
CA PRO A 20 -13.31 -32.09 -15.50
C PRO A 20 -13.81 -31.20 -14.35
N LEU A 21 -12.93 -30.56 -13.58
CA LEU A 21 -13.32 -29.73 -12.43
C LEU A 21 -13.56 -28.27 -12.82
N GLU A 22 -14.38 -27.56 -12.05
CA GLU A 22 -14.54 -26.11 -12.16
C GLU A 22 -13.26 -25.37 -11.73
N PRO A 23 -12.95 -24.18 -12.28
CA PRO A 23 -11.71 -23.45 -11.99
C PRO A 23 -11.46 -23.23 -10.48
N ALA A 24 -12.51 -22.94 -9.72
CA ALA A 24 -12.43 -22.74 -8.28
C ALA A 24 -12.05 -24.02 -7.51
N ASP A 25 -12.45 -25.19 -8.00
CA ASP A 25 -12.18 -26.46 -7.35
C ASP A 25 -10.82 -27.04 -7.76
N ARG A 26 -10.35 -26.76 -8.99
CA ARG A 26 -8.97 -27.07 -9.40
C ARG A 26 -7.95 -26.44 -8.44
N ALA A 27 -8.13 -25.16 -8.13
CA ALA A 27 -7.23 -24.43 -7.23
C ALA A 27 -7.22 -25.02 -5.82
N LYS A 28 -8.38 -25.46 -5.30
CA LYS A 28 -8.47 -26.11 -3.99
C LYS A 28 -7.77 -27.46 -3.98
N VAL A 29 -7.97 -28.29 -5.01
CA VAL A 29 -7.35 -29.62 -5.09
C VAL A 29 -5.83 -29.52 -5.18
N VAL A 30 -5.30 -28.62 -6.01
CA VAL A 30 -3.84 -28.39 -6.11
C VAL A 30 -3.29 -27.90 -4.78
N LYS A 31 -3.98 -26.94 -4.13
CA LYS A 31 -3.58 -26.44 -2.81
C LYS A 31 -3.57 -27.55 -1.75
N SER A 32 -4.60 -28.38 -1.69
CA SER A 32 -4.66 -29.50 -0.75
C SER A 32 -3.57 -30.54 -1.00
N ALA A 33 -3.23 -30.81 -2.27
CA ALA A 33 -2.15 -31.72 -2.62
C ALA A 33 -0.78 -31.18 -2.19
N LEU A 34 -0.52 -29.88 -2.39
CA LEU A 34 0.71 -29.22 -1.94
C LEU A 34 0.83 -29.23 -0.41
N MET A 35 -0.28 -28.99 0.30
CA MET A 35 -0.32 -29.09 1.77
C MET A 35 0.00 -30.51 2.26
N LEU A 36 -0.47 -31.55 1.56
CA LEU A 36 -0.20 -32.95 1.92
C LEU A 36 1.26 -33.35 1.67
N LEU A 37 1.91 -32.70 0.70
CA LEU A 37 3.30 -32.94 0.32
C LEU A 37 4.30 -32.17 1.19
N GLY A 38 3.82 -31.28 2.07
CA GLY A 38 4.67 -30.43 2.92
C GLY A 38 5.30 -29.25 2.17
N ASP A 39 4.87 -28.99 0.93
CA ASP A 39 5.23 -27.79 0.18
C ASP A 39 4.34 -26.63 0.68
N GLU A 40 4.72 -26.08 1.84
CA GLU A 40 4.09 -24.91 2.42
C GLU A 40 4.38 -23.69 1.52
N SER A 41 3.42 -23.33 0.68
CA SER A 41 3.37 -21.98 0.13
C SER A 41 2.96 -21.04 1.26
N ASP A 42 3.94 -20.53 2.01
CA ASP A 42 3.77 -19.34 2.85
C ASP A 42 3.11 -18.23 2.01
N SER A 43 2.02 -17.58 2.40
CA SER A 43 1.16 -17.76 3.55
C SER A 43 -0.16 -17.00 3.33
N LEU A 44 -1.29 -17.63 3.69
CA LEU A 44 -2.48 -16.94 4.18
C LEU A 44 -2.80 -17.56 5.53
N GLY A 45 -2.28 -16.95 6.60
CA GLY A 45 -2.49 -17.37 7.98
C GLY A 45 -2.56 -16.15 8.89
N ALA A 46 -3.69 -15.99 9.56
CA ALA A 46 -3.93 -14.95 10.54
C ALA A 46 -3.00 -15.08 11.78
N SER A 47 -2.57 -13.90 12.26
CA SER A 47 -2.30 -13.57 13.67
C SER A 47 -1.27 -14.43 14.41
N THR A 48 -0.02 -13.97 14.48
CA THR A 48 0.67 -13.54 15.72
C THR A 48 2.01 -12.92 15.31
N ALA A 49 2.35 -11.79 15.94
CA ALA A 49 3.49 -10.95 15.60
C ALA A 49 4.84 -11.68 15.62
N VAL A 50 5.63 -11.54 14.55
CA VAL A 50 7.07 -11.20 14.62
C VAL A 50 7.54 -10.69 13.26
N ASN A 51 8.26 -9.58 13.33
CA ASN A 51 8.90 -8.85 12.24
C ASN A 51 9.92 -9.73 11.51
N SER A 52 9.71 -10.01 10.22
CA SER A 52 10.77 -10.41 9.29
C SER A 52 10.36 -10.04 7.87
N SER A 53 11.01 -9.00 7.37
CA SER A 53 11.05 -8.56 5.98
C SER A 53 11.63 -9.65 5.09
N SER A 54 10.88 -10.08 4.08
CA SER A 54 11.43 -10.69 2.88
C SER A 54 10.45 -10.49 1.72
N GLY A 55 10.73 -9.44 0.94
CA GLY A 55 10.06 -9.14 -0.31
C GLY A 55 10.23 -10.27 -1.31
N GLY A 56 9.11 -10.74 -1.85
CA GLY A 56 9.02 -11.71 -2.93
C GLY A 56 8.17 -11.15 -4.06
N GLY A 57 8.82 -10.37 -4.92
CA GLY A 57 8.51 -10.10 -6.33
C GLY A 57 7.05 -10.17 -6.81
N ASP A 58 6.37 -9.03 -6.75
CA ASP A 58 5.58 -8.55 -7.88
C ASP A 58 5.83 -7.04 -8.00
N SER A 59 6.49 -6.60 -9.07
CA SER A 59 6.98 -5.21 -9.19
C SER A 59 5.85 -4.19 -9.39
N GLY A 60 4.60 -4.63 -9.50
CA GLY A 60 3.42 -3.77 -9.63
C GLY A 60 2.65 -3.60 -8.32
N SER A 61 2.36 -4.69 -7.63
CA SER A 61 1.37 -4.69 -6.54
C SER A 61 1.78 -3.93 -5.27
N PHE A 62 0.83 -3.23 -4.65
CA PHE A 62 0.98 -2.59 -3.35
C PHE A 62 0.79 -3.60 -2.20
N GLY A 63 1.19 -3.21 -0.99
CA GLY A 63 0.96 -4.00 0.22
C GLY A 63 -0.52 -4.35 0.45
N THR A 64 -0.78 -5.39 1.26
CA THR A 64 -2.13 -5.92 1.45
C THR A 64 -3.08 -4.90 2.09
N LYS A 65 -2.60 -4.08 3.03
CA LYS A 65 -3.42 -3.05 3.69
C LYS A 65 -3.67 -1.87 2.75
N ALA A 66 -2.66 -1.45 2.00
CA ALA A 66 -2.75 -0.41 0.99
C ALA A 66 -3.77 -0.79 -0.10
N THR A 67 -3.64 -1.98 -0.69
CA THR A 67 -4.59 -2.52 -1.68
C THR A 67 -6.01 -2.61 -1.12
N ARG A 68 -6.18 -3.04 0.14
CA ARG A 68 -7.50 -3.05 0.77
C ARG A 68 -8.08 -1.65 0.95
N TRP A 69 -7.28 -0.68 1.39
CA TRP A 69 -7.71 0.70 1.55
C TRP A 69 -8.10 1.33 0.21
N MET A 70 -7.33 1.07 -0.85
CA MET A 70 -7.64 1.50 -2.22
C MET A 70 -9.01 0.97 -2.63
N ASN A 71 -9.22 -0.34 -2.54
CA ASN A 71 -10.49 -0.99 -2.88
C ASN A 71 -11.67 -0.46 -2.06
N GLN A 72 -11.48 -0.23 -0.74
CA GLN A 72 -12.53 0.29 0.13
C GLN A 72 -12.97 1.71 -0.22
N ASN A 73 -12.07 2.49 -0.81
CA ASN A 73 -12.36 3.86 -1.19
C ASN A 73 -12.63 3.99 -2.70
N GLY A 74 -12.55 2.90 -3.48
CA GLY A 74 -12.72 2.93 -4.93
C GLY A 74 -11.60 3.67 -5.65
N ILE A 75 -10.36 3.57 -5.15
CA ILE A 75 -9.19 4.21 -5.76
C ILE A 75 -8.47 3.16 -6.61
N ASP A 76 -8.42 3.37 -7.92
CA ASP A 76 -7.70 2.50 -8.84
C ASP A 76 -6.20 2.81 -8.87
N GLU A 77 -5.39 1.83 -9.32
CA GLU A 77 -3.94 2.00 -9.45
C GLU A 77 -3.57 3.13 -10.42
N SER A 78 -4.39 3.39 -11.45
CA SER A 78 -4.20 4.53 -12.36
C SER A 78 -4.29 5.86 -11.64
N ALA A 79 -5.24 6.01 -10.71
CA ALA A 79 -5.41 7.22 -9.92
C ALA A 79 -4.23 7.43 -8.96
N ILE A 80 -3.70 6.35 -8.39
CA ILE A 80 -2.45 6.40 -7.61
C ILE A 80 -1.29 6.81 -8.49
N GLY A 81 -1.16 6.25 -9.70
CA GLY A 81 -0.09 6.53 -10.65
C GLY A 81 -0.02 7.98 -11.15
N GLU A 82 -1.12 8.73 -11.06
CA GLU A 82 -1.13 10.17 -11.36
C GLU A 82 -0.49 11.03 -10.26
N ILE A 83 -0.47 10.52 -9.02
CA ILE A 83 -0.01 11.26 -7.84
C ILE A 83 1.33 10.74 -7.33
N PHE A 84 1.52 9.43 -7.43
CA PHE A 84 2.65 8.69 -6.89
C PHE A 84 3.32 7.88 -7.99
N HIS A 85 4.64 7.79 -7.94
CA HIS A 85 5.41 6.85 -8.74
C HIS A 85 5.98 5.76 -7.83
N LYS A 86 5.76 4.50 -8.18
CA LYS A 86 6.32 3.35 -7.47
C LYS A 86 7.43 2.73 -8.32
N ASP A 87 8.64 2.70 -7.76
CA ASP A 87 9.79 1.99 -8.33
C ASP A 87 10.26 0.92 -7.32
N GLY A 88 9.91 -0.34 -7.61
CA GLY A 88 10.12 -1.45 -6.67
C GLY A 88 9.39 -1.23 -5.34
N GLU A 89 10.16 -1.08 -4.26
CA GLU A 89 9.66 -0.82 -2.91
C GLU A 89 9.58 0.69 -2.58
N GLU A 90 10.13 1.56 -3.42
CA GLU A 90 10.11 2.99 -3.16
C GLU A 90 8.89 3.65 -3.80
N VAL A 91 8.22 4.51 -3.04
CA VAL A 91 7.11 5.33 -3.53
C VAL A 91 7.49 6.80 -3.42
N GLU A 92 7.38 7.53 -4.51
CA GLU A 92 7.64 8.96 -4.60
C GLU A 92 6.37 9.72 -4.96
N ILE A 93 6.29 10.99 -4.53
CA ILE A 93 5.19 11.90 -4.89
C ILE A 93 5.64 12.70 -6.10
N ILE A 94 4.87 12.64 -7.20
CA ILE A 94 5.25 13.23 -8.49
C ILE A 94 4.41 14.46 -8.90
N VAL A 95 3.45 14.87 -8.06
CA VAL A 95 2.63 16.05 -8.33
C VAL A 95 3.40 17.35 -8.12
N ASN A 96 3.03 18.38 -8.88
CA ASN A 96 3.63 19.72 -8.78
C ASN A 96 2.87 20.68 -7.85
N ASP A 97 1.60 20.38 -7.54
CA ASP A 97 0.81 21.17 -6.59
C ASP A 97 -0.12 20.26 -5.78
N VAL A 98 -0.46 20.72 -4.59
CA VAL A 98 -1.40 20.06 -3.68
C VAL A 98 -2.60 21.00 -3.48
N PRO A 99 -3.85 20.53 -3.69
CA PRO A 99 -5.02 21.38 -3.49
C PRO A 99 -5.16 21.75 -2.01
N GLY A 100 -5.78 22.89 -1.72
CA GLY A 100 -6.07 23.30 -0.35
C GLY A 100 -6.30 24.80 -0.20
N ASP A 101 -7.14 25.18 0.76
CA ASP A 101 -7.47 26.57 1.01
C ASP A 101 -6.31 27.27 1.74
N GLY A 102 -5.53 28.00 0.96
CA GLY A 102 -4.33 28.70 1.44
C GLY A 102 -3.22 27.77 1.94
N LYS A 103 -2.20 28.37 2.55
CA LYS A 103 -1.00 27.64 3.02
C LYS A 103 -1.33 26.58 4.08
N ARG A 104 -2.30 26.86 4.94
CA ARG A 104 -2.74 25.95 6.00
C ARG A 104 -3.40 24.68 5.45
N GLY A 105 -4.36 24.84 4.53
CA GLY A 105 -5.02 23.70 3.88
C GLY A 105 -4.05 22.87 3.05
N LYS A 106 -3.19 23.53 2.27
CA LYS A 106 -2.13 22.83 1.51
C LYS A 106 -1.17 22.07 2.42
N SER A 107 -0.77 22.64 3.55
CA SER A 107 0.10 21.97 4.52
C SER A 107 -0.55 20.74 5.12
N GLN A 108 -1.83 20.80 5.48
CA GLN A 108 -2.57 19.63 5.95
C GLN A 108 -2.56 18.51 4.90
N ASN A 109 -2.83 18.86 3.63
CA ASN A 109 -2.88 17.89 2.55
C ASN A 109 -1.49 17.31 2.20
N CYS A 110 -0.41 18.08 2.38
CA CYS A 110 0.94 17.54 2.30
C CYS A 110 1.20 16.45 3.36
N TYR A 111 0.73 16.64 4.60
CA TYR A 111 0.85 15.61 5.64
C TYR A 111 0.06 14.35 5.29
N LEU A 112 -1.14 14.51 4.72
CA LEU A 112 -1.93 13.37 4.23
C LEU A 112 -1.19 12.61 3.13
N LEU A 113 -0.63 13.32 2.13
CA LEU A 113 0.13 12.69 1.05
C LEU A 113 1.40 12.00 1.55
N SER A 114 2.13 12.59 2.50
CA SER A 114 3.29 11.92 3.12
C SER A 114 2.88 10.62 3.82
N GLY A 115 1.75 10.62 4.54
CA GLY A 115 1.25 9.41 5.17
C GLY A 115 0.80 8.35 4.18
N ILE A 116 0.15 8.74 3.08
CA ILE A 116 -0.25 7.80 2.01
C ILE A 116 0.96 7.26 1.26
N ARG A 117 1.96 8.08 0.95
CA ARG A 117 3.23 7.63 0.37
C ARG A 117 3.82 6.49 1.20
N SER A 118 4.01 6.71 2.50
CA SER A 118 4.54 5.69 3.41
C SER A 118 3.63 4.46 3.47
N PHE A 119 2.32 4.66 3.47
CA PHE A 119 1.35 3.57 3.50
C PHE A 119 1.40 2.68 2.25
N LEU A 120 1.49 3.28 1.07
CA LEU A 120 1.63 2.57 -0.20
C LEU A 120 2.97 1.82 -0.28
N GLN A 121 4.02 2.38 0.33
CA GLN A 121 5.37 1.82 0.37
C GLN A 121 5.49 0.64 1.36
N SER A 122 4.93 0.75 2.57
CA SER A 122 5.24 -0.18 3.67
C SER A 122 4.02 -0.77 4.40
N ASP A 123 2.79 -0.53 3.91
CA ASP A 123 1.55 -0.87 4.62
C ASP A 123 1.38 -0.18 5.99
N GLU A 124 2.23 0.81 6.30
CA GLU A 124 2.15 1.63 7.49
C GLU A 124 2.11 3.12 7.13
N ALA A 125 1.02 3.79 7.49
CA ALA A 125 0.86 5.23 7.25
C ALA A 125 1.64 6.05 8.28
N LYS A 126 2.93 5.73 8.49
CA LYS A 126 3.82 6.36 9.47
C LYS A 126 4.93 7.10 8.74
N PHE A 127 5.16 8.35 9.14
CA PHE A 127 6.10 9.26 8.47
C PHE A 127 6.73 10.23 9.47
N SER A 128 7.86 10.81 9.09
CA SER A 128 8.58 11.80 9.90
C SER A 128 8.06 13.23 9.69
N GLU A 129 8.32 14.12 10.65
CA GLU A 129 8.04 15.55 10.44
C GLU A 129 8.84 16.11 9.26
N SER A 130 10.10 15.68 9.11
CA SER A 130 10.99 16.13 8.06
C SER A 130 10.45 15.83 6.66
N GLU A 131 9.88 14.64 6.43
CA GLU A 131 9.31 14.27 5.13
C GLU A 131 8.14 15.20 4.76
N ALA A 132 7.19 15.38 5.68
CA ALA A 132 6.04 16.24 5.44
C ALA A 132 6.43 17.73 5.29
N VAL A 133 7.40 18.22 6.07
CA VAL A 133 7.91 19.59 5.95
C VAL A 133 8.65 19.80 4.64
N SER A 134 9.46 18.83 4.20
CA SER A 134 10.14 18.89 2.90
C SER A 134 9.12 18.98 1.76
N LEU A 135 8.06 18.18 1.82
CA LEU A 135 6.96 18.29 0.86
C LEU A 135 6.27 19.66 0.93
N CYS A 136 5.96 20.17 2.13
CA CYS A 136 5.36 21.50 2.29
C CYS A 136 6.25 22.61 1.70
N LYS A 137 7.57 22.50 1.81
CA LYS A 137 8.52 23.45 1.22
C LYS A 137 8.53 23.34 -0.30
N HIS A 138 8.56 22.12 -0.83
CA HIS A 138 8.49 21.87 -2.27
C HIS A 138 7.21 22.44 -2.88
N MET A 139 6.07 22.30 -2.18
CA MET A 139 4.77 22.85 -2.59
C MET A 139 4.58 24.34 -2.27
N GLY A 140 5.59 25.03 -1.72
CA GLY A 140 5.53 26.44 -1.37
C GLY A 140 4.52 26.81 -0.27
N CYS A 141 4.02 25.84 0.50
CA CYS A 141 3.02 26.04 1.54
C CYS A 141 3.59 26.03 2.97
N HIS A 142 4.88 25.74 3.15
CA HIS A 142 5.52 25.76 4.46
C HIS A 142 5.57 27.17 5.05
N ASP A 143 4.94 27.34 6.22
CA ASP A 143 5.02 28.54 7.05
C ASP A 143 5.83 28.21 8.30
N GLY A 144 7.15 28.35 8.24
CA GLY A 144 8.06 28.01 9.34
C GLY A 144 7.65 28.56 10.70
N PRO A 145 7.39 29.89 10.83
CA PRO A 145 6.93 30.49 12.08
C PRO A 145 5.64 29.91 12.65
N ASN A 146 4.68 29.55 11.79
CA ASN A 146 3.37 29.05 12.22
C ASN A 146 3.17 27.55 12.00
N HIS A 147 4.22 26.80 11.64
CA HIS A 147 4.07 25.40 11.20
C HIS A 147 3.55 24.51 12.32
N ALA A 148 4.09 24.68 13.53
CA ALA A 148 3.63 23.94 14.72
C ALA A 148 2.15 24.23 15.01
N LYS A 149 1.75 25.51 15.03
CA LYS A 149 0.35 25.92 15.23
C LYS A 149 -0.56 25.39 14.13
N THR A 150 -0.11 25.44 12.88
CA THR A 150 -0.82 24.89 11.72
C THR A 150 -1.08 23.41 11.90
N ARG A 151 -0.06 22.65 12.31
CA ARG A 151 -0.16 21.21 12.57
C ARG A 151 -1.12 20.89 13.71
N ASP A 152 -1.12 21.68 14.79
CA ASP A 152 -2.03 21.47 15.92
C ASP A 152 -3.52 21.62 15.50
N ASN A 153 -3.79 22.31 14.38
CA ASN A 153 -5.14 22.43 13.80
C ASN A 153 -5.55 21.24 12.91
N PHE A 154 -4.69 20.24 12.70
CA PHE A 154 -5.05 19.04 11.90
C PHE A 154 -6.00 18.11 12.63
N GLY A 155 -6.21 18.32 13.95
CA GLY A 155 -7.16 17.56 14.74
C GLY A 155 -6.84 16.07 14.76
N ASN A 156 -7.83 15.23 14.48
CA ASN A 156 -7.69 13.77 14.47
C ASN A 156 -7.25 13.20 13.11
N LEU A 157 -6.86 14.03 12.15
CA LEU A 157 -6.38 13.58 10.84
C LEU A 157 -4.95 13.08 10.88
N VAL A 158 -4.14 13.61 11.80
CA VAL A 158 -2.74 13.23 11.97
C VAL A 158 -2.50 13.03 13.47
N ALA A 159 -1.99 11.86 13.85
CA ALA A 159 -1.66 11.54 15.23
C ALA A 159 -0.14 11.41 15.40
N GLY A 160 0.37 11.66 16.61
CA GLY A 160 1.78 11.50 16.94
C GLY A 160 2.48 12.82 17.26
N THR A 161 3.81 12.77 17.30
CA THR A 161 4.66 13.88 17.70
C THR A 161 5.89 13.98 16.80
N LYS A 162 6.57 15.13 16.81
CA LYS A 162 7.83 15.30 16.07
C LYS A 162 8.86 14.23 16.44
N ALA A 163 8.93 13.82 17.72
CA ALA A 163 9.91 12.86 18.20
C ALA A 163 9.58 11.41 17.80
N SER A 164 8.31 11.04 17.84
CA SER A 164 7.84 9.67 17.53
C SER A 164 7.55 9.45 16.03
N GLY A 165 7.55 10.52 15.25
CA GLY A 165 6.89 10.56 13.95
C GLY A 165 5.37 10.68 14.08
N TYR A 166 4.75 10.83 12.91
CA TYR A 166 3.31 10.98 12.74
C TYR A 166 2.73 9.75 12.06
N THR A 167 1.42 9.57 12.23
CA THR A 167 0.65 8.56 11.52
C THR A 167 -0.72 9.08 11.11
N LEU A 168 -1.27 8.49 10.05
CA LEU A 168 -2.66 8.71 9.67
C LEU A 168 -3.57 7.69 10.38
N PRO A 169 -4.33 8.08 11.42
CA PRO A 169 -5.41 7.25 11.94
C PRO A 169 -6.55 7.14 10.90
N ALA A 170 -7.56 6.33 11.21
CA ALA A 170 -8.68 6.08 10.30
C ALA A 170 -9.37 7.36 9.74
N PRO A 171 -9.58 8.46 10.50
CA PRO A 171 -10.08 9.72 9.93
C PRO A 171 -9.11 10.34 8.91
N GLY A 172 -7.81 10.29 9.18
CA GLY A 172 -6.75 10.74 8.28
C GLY A 172 -6.70 9.94 6.98
N LEU A 173 -6.78 8.60 7.07
CA LEU A 173 -6.82 7.72 5.90
C LEU A 173 -8.05 7.95 5.01
N ARG A 174 -9.20 8.27 5.61
CA ARG A 174 -10.40 8.66 4.83
C ARG A 174 -10.23 10.02 4.17
N ALA A 175 -9.75 11.02 4.91
CA ALA A 175 -9.49 12.34 4.35
C ALA A 175 -8.46 12.30 3.20
N ALA A 176 -7.45 11.43 3.33
CA ALA A 176 -6.45 11.23 2.30
C ALA A 176 -7.01 10.53 1.04
N ALA A 177 -7.98 9.61 1.20
CA ALA A 177 -8.68 9.01 0.07
C ALA A 177 -9.47 10.06 -0.72
N GLU A 178 -10.20 10.93 -0.02
CA GLU A 178 -10.92 12.05 -0.65
C GLU A 178 -9.97 13.03 -1.34
N LEU A 179 -8.78 13.25 -0.76
CA LEU A 179 -7.74 14.06 -1.38
C LEU A 179 -7.22 13.42 -2.67
N VAL A 180 -6.92 12.12 -2.66
CA VAL A 180 -6.50 11.38 -3.85
C VAL A 180 -7.54 11.52 -4.96
N LYS A 181 -8.82 11.30 -4.63
CA LYS A 181 -9.92 11.48 -5.61
C LYS A 181 -10.04 12.88 -6.17
N LYS A 182 -9.77 13.90 -5.35
CA LYS A 182 -9.77 15.28 -5.80
C LYS A 182 -8.61 15.59 -6.76
N MET A 183 -7.49 14.88 -6.60
CA MET A 183 -6.27 15.12 -7.37
C MET A 183 -6.19 14.28 -8.64
N ALA A 184 -6.76 13.09 -8.63
CA ALA A 184 -6.80 12.18 -9.77
C ALA A 184 -8.23 12.13 -10.35
N PRO A 185 -8.49 12.75 -11.52
CA PRO A 185 -9.80 12.67 -12.18
C PRO A 185 -10.22 11.25 -12.62
N SER A 186 -9.31 10.27 -12.55
CA SER A 186 -9.57 8.85 -12.85
C SER A 186 -9.95 8.00 -11.62
N ALA A 187 -10.16 8.63 -10.47
CA ALA A 187 -10.43 7.99 -9.17
C ALA A 187 -11.91 7.83 -8.80
#